data_AF-A0A6M6E287-F1
#
_entry.id   AF-A0A6M6E287-F1
#
_cell.length_a   1.000
_cell.length_b   1.000
_cell.length_c   1.000
_cell.angle_alpha   90.00
_cell.angle_beta   90.00
_cell.angle_gamma   90.00
#
_symmetry.space_group_name_H-M   'P 1'
#
loop_
_entity.id
_entity.type
_entity.pdbx_description
1 polymer ?
#
loop_
_entity_poly.entity_id
_entity_poly.type
_entity_poly.pdbx_seq_one_letter_code
_entity_poly.pdbx_strand_id
1 'polypeptide(L)' 'MKIIGIALLMMGCLMAFSLDIDIFQEFDVSQALYNAVSPFLVMEVTELFVLFFLLFLFFAESAYLFIKKRKRNKST' A
#
# COMPACT_ATOMS: atom_id res chain seq x y z
N MET A 1 21.92 8.96 -29.60
CA MET A 1 21.28 9.03 -28.27
C MET A 1 19.87 9.61 -28.41
N LYS A 2 18.90 8.83 -28.91
CA LYS A 2 17.52 9.29 -29.17
C LYS A 2 16.52 8.76 -28.12
N ILE A 3 16.79 7.56 -27.62
CA ILE A 3 15.98 6.89 -26.59
C ILE A 3 16.03 7.64 -25.26
N ILE A 4 17.18 8.21 -24.89
CA ILE A 4 17.35 8.99 -23.65
C ILE A 4 16.45 10.23 -23.66
N GLY A 5 16.35 10.95 -24.78
CA GLY A 5 15.47 12.12 -24.87
C GLY A 5 13.99 11.77 -24.78
N ILE A 6 13.58 10.67 -25.41
CA ILE A 6 12.20 10.17 -25.33
C ILE A 6 11.87 9.71 -23.91
N ALA A 7 12.80 9.02 -23.24
CA ALA A 7 12.64 8.59 -21.85
C ALA A 7 12.53 9.78 -20.89
N LEU A 8 13.35 10.82 -21.08
CA LEU A 8 13.30 12.05 -20.28
C LEU A 8 11.98 12.80 -20.49
N LEU A 9 11.49 12.86 -21.73
CA LEU A 9 10.22 13.50 -22.07
C LEU A 9 9.03 12.72 -21.50
N MET A 10 9.04 11.38 -21.60
CA MET A 10 8.01 10.55 -20.96
C MET A 10 8.03 10.70 -19.43
N MET A 11 9.22 10.70 -18.82
CA MET A 11 9.36 10.89 -17.37
C MET A 11 8.79 12.23 -16.92
N GLY A 12 9.09 13.31 -17.65
CA GLY A 12 8.53 14.65 -17.37
C GLY A 12 7.01 14.70 -17.53
N CYS A 13 6.46 14.13 -18.61
CA CYS A 13 5.01 14.09 -18.81
C CYS A 13 4.29 13.29 -17.72
N LEU A 14 4.83 12.14 -17.31
CA LEU A 14 4.24 11.32 -16.26
C LEU A 14 4.29 12.00 -14.89
N MET A 15 5.38 12.71 -14.58
CA MET A 15 5.50 13.51 -13.35
C MET A 15 4.49 14.66 -13.33
N ALA A 16 4.35 15.39 -14.43
CA ALA A 16 3.39 16.48 -14.54
C ALA A 16 1.95 15.96 -14.33
N PHE A 17 1.58 14.89 -15.05
CA PHE A 17 0.25 14.28 -14.93
C PHE A 17 -0.06 13.78 -13.51
N SER A 18 0.93 13.22 -12.80
CA SER A 18 0.77 12.79 -11.42
C SER A 18 0.47 13.97 -10.48
N LEU A 19 1.21 15.07 -10.63
CA LEU A 19 1.00 16.29 -9.84
C LEU A 19 -0.34 16.94 -10.17
N ASP A 20 -0.74 16.95 -11.44
CA ASP A 20 -2.03 17.45 -11.87
C ASP A 20 -3.17 16.64 -11.22
N ILE A 21 -3.08 15.31 -11.21
CA ILE A 21 -4.07 14.45 -10.55
C ILE A 21 -4.13 14.73 -9.04
N ASP A 22 -2.98 14.83 -8.37
CA ASP A 22 -2.92 15.13 -6.94
C ASP A 22 -3.58 16.48 -6.60
N ILE A 23 -3.44 17.49 -7.47
CA ILE A 23 -4.07 18.82 -7.33
C ILE A 23 -5.58 18.76 -7.67
N PHE A 24 -5.97 18.07 -8.74
CA PHE A 24 -7.37 17.89 -9.14
C PHE A 24 -8.18 17.09 -8.12
N GLN A 25 -7.52 16.27 -7.32
CA GLN A 25 -8.10 15.53 -6.21
C GLN A 25 -8.28 16.39 -4.95
N GLU A 26 -8.10 17.72 -5.05
CA GLU A 26 -8.35 18.73 -4.01
C GLU A 26 -7.56 18.50 -2.70
N PHE A 27 -6.45 17.76 -2.77
CA PHE A 27 -5.52 17.67 -1.65
C PHE A 27 -4.66 18.93 -1.62
N ASP A 28 -4.78 19.69 -0.53
CA ASP A 28 -3.85 20.77 -0.23
C ASP A 28 -2.41 20.22 -0.30
N VAL A 29 -1.51 20.87 -1.04
CA VAL A 29 -0.17 20.32 -1.38
C VAL A 29 0.62 19.97 -0.11
N SER A 30 0.40 20.74 0.97
CA SER A 30 0.98 20.47 2.29
C SER A 30 0.38 19.24 2.97
N GLN A 31 -0.90 18.95 2.70
CA GLN A 31 -1.65 17.82 3.23
C GLN A 31 -1.33 16.53 2.48
N ALA A 32 -1.09 16.59 1.16
CA ALA A 32 -0.58 15.48 0.37
C ALA A 32 0.82 15.03 0.86
N LEU A 33 1.72 15.98 1.14
CA LEU A 33 3.03 15.69 1.74
C LEU A 33 2.91 15.11 3.15
N TYR A 34 2.03 15.64 3.99
CA TYR A 34 1.80 15.12 5.34
C TYR A 34 1.20 13.70 5.30
N ASN A 35 0.26 13.45 4.39
CA ASN A 35 -0.36 12.14 4.15
C ASN A 35 0.67 11.09 3.69
N ALA A 36 1.56 11.45 2.76
CA ALA A 36 2.62 10.55 2.27
C ALA A 36 3.65 10.17 3.35
N VAL A 37 3.94 11.07 4.30
CA VAL A 37 4.93 10.85 5.37
C VAL A 37 4.32 10.19 6.60
N SER A 38 3.00 10.33 6.80
CA SER A 38 2.26 9.71 7.91
C SER A 38 1.13 8.80 7.42
N PRO A 39 1.46 7.73 6.67
CA PRO A 39 0.48 6.86 6.02
C PRO A 39 -0.43 6.12 7.00
N PHE A 40 -0.05 6.00 8.29
CA PHE A 40 -0.89 5.37 9.32
C PHE A 40 -1.84 6.34 10.04
N LEU A 41 -1.61 7.65 9.97
CA LEU A 41 -2.47 8.67 10.60
C LEU A 41 -3.62 9.11 9.69
N VAL A 42 -3.44 8.97 8.38
CA VAL A 42 -4.39 9.41 7.34
C VAL A 42 -4.95 8.21 6.56
N MET A 43 -4.78 7.00 7.08
CA MET A 43 -5.40 5.83 6.49
C MET A 43 -6.90 5.87 6.77
N GLU A 44 -7.72 5.83 5.73
CA GLU A 44 -9.17 5.90 5.89
C GLU A 44 -9.64 4.76 6.80
N VAL A 45 -10.69 4.99 7.60
CA VAL A 45 -11.22 3.97 8.54
C VAL A 45 -11.48 2.63 7.83
N THR A 46 -11.93 2.71 6.57
CA THR A 46 -12.12 1.58 5.66
C THR A 46 -10.83 0.81 5.41
N GLU A 47 -9.74 1.50 5.08
CA GLU A 47 -8.48 0.87 4.74
C GLU A 47 -7.81 0.26 5.99
N LEU A 48 -7.87 0.93 7.15
CA LEU A 48 -7.41 0.37 8.43
C LEU A 48 -8.16 -0.91 8.78
N PHE A 49 -9.47 -0.92 8.57
CA PHE A 49 -10.31 -2.10 8.79
C PHE A 49 -9.88 -3.26 7.88
N VAL A 50 -9.63 -2.99 6.59
CA VAL A 50 -9.18 -4.02 5.64
C VAL A 50 -7.80 -4.55 6.00
N LEU A 51 -6.83 -3.70 6.34
CA LEU A 51 -5.49 -4.16 6.73
C LEU A 51 -5.54 -5.02 8.00
N PHE A 52 -6.27 -4.57 9.02
CA PHE A 52 -6.40 -5.33 10.26
C PHE A 52 -7.08 -6.68 10.03
N PHE A 53 -8.14 -6.70 9.21
CA PHE A 53 -8.84 -7.93 8.84
C PHE A 53 -7.93 -8.92 8.10
N LEU A 54 -7.09 -8.43 7.18
CA LEU A 54 -6.19 -9.25 6.37
C LEU A 54 -5.03 -9.80 7.22
N LEU A 55 -4.46 -8.98 8.11
CA LEU A 55 -3.48 -9.42 9.12
C LEU A 55 -4.07 -10.49 10.04
N PHE A 56 -5.31 -10.30 10.50
CA PHE A 56 -5.99 -11.26 11.34
C PHE A 56 -6.21 -12.61 10.63
N LEU A 57 -6.65 -12.58 9.37
CA LEU A 57 -6.79 -13.79 8.56
C LEU A 57 -5.45 -14.52 8.37
N PHE A 58 -4.38 -13.81 8.09
CA PHE A 58 -3.05 -14.40 7.96
C PHE A 58 -2.58 -15.04 9.27
N PHE A 59 -2.84 -14.37 10.41
CA PHE A 59 -2.51 -14.92 11.72
C PHE A 59 -3.36 -16.15 12.05
N ALA A 60 -4.64 -16.13 11.72
CA ALA A 60 -5.55 -17.27 11.89
C ALA A 60 -5.13 -18.47 11.04
N GLU A 61 -4.70 -18.24 9.80
CA GLU A 61 -4.21 -19.28 8.90
C GLU A 61 -2.90 -19.90 9.41
N SER A 62 -1.95 -19.06 9.83
CA SER A 62 -0.70 -19.50 10.48
C SER A 62 -0.95 -20.28 11.77
N ALA A 63 -1.83 -19.80 12.64
CA ALA A 63 -2.22 -20.48 13.87
C ALA A 63 -2.93 -21.82 13.58
N TYR A 64 -3.81 -21.87 12.59
CA TYR A 64 -4.48 -23.09 12.16
C TYR A 64 -3.48 -24.13 11.63
N LEU A 65 -2.55 -23.73 10.76
CA LEU A 65 -1.47 -24.60 10.29
C LEU A 65 -0.58 -25.09 11.44
N PHE A 66 -0.29 -24.23 12.41
CA PHE A 66 0.50 -24.58 13.59
C PHE A 66 -0.23 -25.62 14.47
N ILE A 67 -1.51 -25.40 14.75
CA ILE A 67 -2.35 -26.35 15.51
C ILE A 67 -2.50 -27.67 14.76
N LYS A 68 -2.71 -27.63 13.44
CA LYS A 68 -2.77 -28.82 12.57
C LYS A 68 -1.47 -29.61 12.60
N LYS A 69 -0.31 -28.93 12.53
CA LYS A 69 1.01 -29.56 12.70
C LYS A 69 1.16 -30.21 14.08
N ARG A 70 0.70 -29.55 15.14
CA ARG A 70 0.77 -30.07 16.52
C ARG A 70 -0.13 -31.30 16.74
N LYS A 71 -1.30 -31.35 16.10
CA LYS A 71 -2.19 -32.53 16.15
C LYS A 71 -1.61 -33.72 15.38
N ARG A 72 -0.93 -33.49 14.25
CA ARG A 72 -0.29 -34.57 13.47
C ARG A 72 0.88 -35.22 14.22
N ASN A 73 1.66 -34.45 15.00
CA ASN A 73 2.75 -34.97 15.83
C ASN A 73 2.30 -35.68 17.13
N LYS A 74 1.01 -35.62 17.48
CA LYS A 74 0.45 -36.30 18.67
C LYS A 74 -0.24 -37.63 18.35
N SER A 75 -0.25 -38.02 17.06
CA SER A 75 -0.94 -39.21 16.53
C SER A 75 0.04 -40.30 16.05
N THR A 76 1.33 -40.14 16.29
CA THR A 76 2.38 -41.15 16.06
C THR A 76 3.07 -41.41 17.38
#